data_AF-A0A7V8YE62-F1
#
_entry.id   AF-A0A7V8YE62-F1
#
_cell.length_a   1.000
_cell.length_b   1.000
_cell.length_c   1.000
_cell.angle_alpha   90.00
_cell.angle_beta   90.00
_cell.angle_gamma   90.00
#
_symmetry.space_group_name_H-M   'P 1'
#
loop_
_entity.id
_entity.type
_entity.pdbx_description
1 polymer ?
#
loop_
_entity_poly.entity_id
_entity_poly.type
_entity_poly.pdbx_seq_one_letter_code
_entity_poly.pdbx_strand_id
1 'polypeptide(L)'
;MKDTPDDVLARFEAMIMARPMEERVRMGGRMLQTSKHMVREALRQQYPDADEIELRRLFLRRFYGDELSDAHIEAVATRRR
;
A
#
# COMPACT_ATOMS: atom_id res chain seq x y z
N MET A 1 11.75 -7.44 16.22
CA MET A 1 12.72 -6.51 16.85
C MET A 1 12.33 -5.12 16.41
N LYS A 2 12.13 -4.21 17.35
CA LYS A 2 11.74 -2.83 17.07
C LYS A 2 13.02 -2.00 17.22
N ASP A 3 13.62 -1.62 16.09
CA ASP A 3 14.92 -0.91 16.08
C ASP A 3 14.80 0.56 16.54
N THR A 4 13.57 1.02 16.76
CA THR A 4 13.27 2.37 17.23
C THR A 4 13.03 2.35 18.75
N PRO A 5 13.85 3.05 19.55
CA PRO A 5 13.62 3.26 20.97
C PRO A 5 12.24 3.92 21.24
N ASP A 6 11.63 3.59 22.38
CA ASP A 6 10.26 4.02 22.68
C ASP A 6 10.13 5.54 22.90
N ASP A 7 11.15 6.20 23.44
CA ASP A 7 11.21 7.66 23.59
C ASP A 7 11.24 8.37 22.23
N VAL A 8 11.98 7.80 21.27
CA VAL A 8 12.03 8.30 19.88
C VAL A 8 10.68 8.13 19.21
N LEU A 9 10.01 6.99 19.41
CA LEU A 9 8.66 6.77 18.88
C LEU A 9 7.65 7.76 19.48
N ALA A 10 7.65 7.92 20.82
CA ALA A 10 6.74 8.85 21.50
C ALA A 10 6.93 10.29 21.01
N ARG A 11 8.18 10.73 20.81
CA ARG A 11 8.46 12.07 20.25
C ARG A 11 7.97 12.19 18.82
N PHE A 12 8.15 11.17 18.00
CA PHE A 12 7.66 11.14 16.63
C PHE A 12 6.12 11.22 16.58
N GLU A 13 5.43 10.42 17.39
CA GLU A 13 3.97 10.43 17.48
C GLU A 13 3.45 11.80 17.93
N ALA A 14 4.06 12.41 18.94
CA ALA A 14 3.71 13.76 19.39
C ALA A 14 3.86 14.80 18.27
N MET A 15 4.94 14.75 17.48
CA MET A 15 5.14 15.64 16.33
C MET A 15 4.10 15.44 15.23
N ILE A 16 3.66 14.20 14.97
CA ILE A 16 2.59 13.92 14.01
C ILE A 16 1.26 14.45 14.54
N MET A 17 0.96 14.20 15.82
CA MET A 17 -0.32 14.59 16.43
C MET A 17 -0.47 16.10 16.63
N ALA A 18 0.64 16.83 16.74
CA ALA A 18 0.65 18.30 16.77
C ALA A 18 0.21 18.94 15.44
N ARG A 19 0.20 18.19 14.32
CA ARG A 19 -0.24 18.70 13.01
C ARG A 19 -1.77 18.73 12.89
N PRO A 20 -2.34 19.64 12.09
CA PRO A 20 -3.76 19.64 11.76
C PRO A 20 -4.22 18.30 11.19
N MET A 21 -5.46 17.90 11.52
CA MET A 21 -6.04 16.63 11.06
C MET A 21 -5.97 16.48 9.54
N GLU A 22 -6.31 17.53 8.79
CA GLU A 22 -6.24 17.53 7.32
C GLU A 22 -4.84 17.25 6.78
N GLU A 23 -3.81 17.75 7.46
CA GLU A 23 -2.43 17.52 7.08
C GLU A 23 -2.03 16.06 7.32
N ARG A 24 -2.42 15.50 8.47
CA ARG A 24 -2.19 14.08 8.78
C ARG A 24 -2.84 13.16 7.75
N VAL A 25 -4.08 13.46 7.33
CA VAL A 25 -4.79 12.71 6.28
C VAL A 25 -4.04 12.80 4.94
N ARG A 26 -3.61 14.01 4.54
CA ARG A 26 -2.80 14.19 3.32
C ARG A 26 -1.48 13.43 3.38
N MET A 27 -0.81 13.41 4.53
CA MET A 27 0.42 12.64 4.74
C MET A 27 0.17 11.14 4.56
N GLY A 28 -0.84 10.58 5.24
CA GLY A 28 -1.22 9.17 5.08
C GLY A 28 -1.58 8.82 3.64
N GLY A 29 -2.31 9.70 2.95
CA GLY A 29 -2.63 9.55 1.53
C GLY A 29 -1.38 9.50 0.64
N ARG A 30 -0.43 10.42 0.83
CA ARG A 30 0.85 10.41 0.09
C ARG A 30 1.65 9.15 0.34
N MET A 31 1.77 8.74 1.61
CA MET A 31 2.46 7.49 1.97
C MET A 31 1.81 6.28 1.28
N LEU A 32 0.48 6.19 1.29
CA LEU A 32 -0.24 5.12 0.62
C LEU A 32 0.04 5.13 -0.89
N GLN A 33 0.02 6.29 -1.56
CA GLN A 33 0.34 6.36 -2.99
C GLN A 33 1.77 5.91 -3.29
N THR A 34 2.75 6.35 -2.51
CA THR A 34 4.14 5.94 -2.64
C THR A 34 4.28 4.42 -2.48
N SER A 35 3.71 3.84 -1.43
CA SER A 35 3.74 2.39 -1.21
C SER A 35 3.09 1.62 -2.36
N LYS A 36 1.94 2.08 -2.86
CA LYS A 36 1.27 1.45 -4.02
C LYS A 36 2.12 1.54 -5.28
N HIS A 37 2.80 2.66 -5.52
CA HIS A 37 3.71 2.82 -6.66
C HIS A 37 4.90 1.86 -6.56
N MET A 38 5.59 1.84 -5.42
CA MET A 38 6.72 0.94 -5.18
C MET A 38 6.36 -0.53 -5.41
N VAL A 39 5.21 -0.98 -4.89
CA VAL A 39 4.75 -2.36 -5.09
C VAL A 39 4.45 -2.65 -6.57
N ARG A 40 3.84 -1.72 -7.30
CA ARG A 40 3.59 -1.92 -8.74
C ARG A 40 4.87 -2.06 -9.53
N GLU A 41 5.85 -1.20 -9.28
CA GLU A 41 7.14 -1.29 -9.99
C GLU A 41 7.89 -2.58 -9.63
N ALA A 42 7.88 -2.98 -8.35
CA ALA A 42 8.46 -4.26 -7.94
C ALA A 42 7.79 -5.45 -8.64
N LEU A 43 6.45 -5.44 -8.78
CA LEU A 43 5.73 -6.50 -9.49
C LEU A 43 6.07 -6.52 -10.98
N ARG A 44 6.19 -5.37 -11.64
CA ARG A 44 6.63 -5.31 -13.04
C ARG A 44 8.04 -5.86 -13.24
N GLN A 45 8.94 -5.60 -12.30
CA GLN A 45 10.30 -6.14 -12.35
C GLN A 45 10.34 -7.66 -12.12
N GLN A 46 9.50 -8.17 -11.21
CA GLN A 46 9.43 -9.61 -10.90
C GLN A 46 8.71 -10.42 -11.98
N TYR A 47 7.72 -9.82 -12.64
CA TYR A 47 6.87 -10.46 -13.65
C TYR A 47 6.87 -9.60 -14.94
N PRO A 48 7.97 -9.60 -15.70
CA PRO A 48 8.13 -8.70 -16.86
C PRO A 48 7.14 -8.98 -18.00
N ASP A 49 6.64 -10.21 -18.10
CA ASP A 49 5.71 -10.64 -19.15
C ASP A 49 4.24 -10.57 -18.71
N ALA A 50 3.96 -10.18 -17.45
CA ALA A 50 2.60 -10.14 -16.93
C ALA A 50 1.81 -8.98 -17.57
N ASP A 51 0.58 -9.28 -17.99
CA ASP A 51 -0.32 -8.26 -18.51
C ASP A 51 -0.88 -7.36 -17.39
N GLU A 52 -1.62 -6.30 -17.77
CA GLU A 52 -2.15 -5.36 -16.77
C GLU A 52 -3.15 -6.01 -15.80
N ILE A 53 -3.92 -7.00 -16.24
CA ILE A 53 -4.90 -7.70 -15.40
C ILE A 53 -4.16 -8.61 -14.42
N GLU A 54 -3.14 -9.33 -14.86
CA GLU A 54 -2.28 -10.15 -14.03
C GLU A 54 -1.55 -9.32 -12.97
N LEU A 55 -0.97 -8.19 -13.37
CA LEU A 55 -0.36 -7.25 -12.42
C LEU A 55 -1.36 -6.73 -11.39
N ARG A 56 -2.62 -6.48 -11.79
CA ARG A 56 -3.70 -6.10 -10.86
C ARG A 56 -4.05 -7.22 -9.88
N ARG A 57 -4.15 -8.47 -10.34
CA ARG A 57 -4.38 -9.64 -9.47
C ARG A 57 -3.25 -9.79 -8.45
N LEU A 58 -2.00 -9.75 -8.92
CA LEU A 58 -0.80 -9.83 -8.08
C LEU A 58 -0.77 -8.70 -7.04
N PHE A 59 -1.10 -7.48 -7.45
CA PHE A 59 -1.19 -6.33 -6.56
C PHE A 59 -2.27 -6.52 -5.48
N LEU A 60 -3.45 -7.01 -5.84
CA LEU A 60 -4.54 -7.26 -4.89
C LEU A 60 -4.15 -8.34 -3.88
N ARG A 61 -3.60 -9.48 -4.34
CA ARG A 61 -3.09 -10.53 -3.44
C ARG A 61 -1.99 -9.99 -2.52
N ARG A 62 -1.10 -9.12 -3.01
CA ARG A 62 -0.01 -8.55 -2.20
C ARG A 62 -0.50 -7.68 -1.04
N PHE A 63 -1.57 -6.91 -1.25
CA PHE A 63 -2.10 -5.97 -0.25
C PHE A 63 -3.14 -6.60 0.67
N TYR A 64 -3.95 -7.53 0.16
CA TYR A 64 -5.09 -8.09 0.88
C TYR A 64 -4.91 -9.56 1.25
N GLY A 65 -3.90 -10.26 0.72
CA GLY A 65 -3.66 -11.67 1.01
C GLY A 65 -4.93 -12.51 0.82
N ASP A 66 -5.33 -13.19 1.90
CA ASP A 66 -6.50 -14.06 1.94
C ASP A 66 -7.79 -13.34 2.38
N GLU A 67 -7.75 -12.02 2.60
CA GLU A 67 -8.95 -11.23 2.95
C GLU A 67 -9.94 -11.15 1.77
N LEU A 68 -9.46 -11.35 0.54
CA LEU A 68 -10.27 -11.37 -0.67
C LEU A 68 -10.28 -12.76 -1.28
N SER A 69 -11.48 -13.25 -1.61
CA SER A 69 -11.61 -14.47 -2.41
C SER A 69 -11.08 -14.25 -3.83
N ASP A 70 -10.64 -15.34 -4.48
CA ASP A 70 -10.20 -15.29 -5.89
C ASP A 70 -11.27 -14.66 -6.79
N ALA A 71 -12.54 -15.00 -6.59
CA ALA A 71 -13.65 -14.41 -7.34
C ALA A 71 -13.73 -12.88 -7.18
N HIS A 72 -13.50 -12.36 -5.97
CA HIS A 72 -13.46 -10.91 -5.75
C HIS A 72 -12.25 -10.26 -6.43
N ILE A 73 -11.08 -10.91 -6.36
CA ILE A 73 -9.86 -10.43 -7.02
C ILE A 73 -10.09 -10.35 -8.53
N GLU A 74 -10.67 -11.39 -9.13
CA GLU A 74 -10.98 -11.42 -10.56
C GLU A 74 -11.96 -10.32 -10.98
N ALA A 75 -13.04 -10.15 -10.22
CA ALA A 75 -14.04 -9.11 -10.49
C ALA A 75 -13.44 -7.70 -10.45
N VAL A 76 -12.54 -7.44 -9.50
CA VAL A 76 -11.88 -6.13 -9.37
C VAL A 76 -10.79 -5.95 -10.42
N ALA A 77 -9.98 -6.96 -10.70
CA ALA A 77 -8.87 -6.89 -11.64
C ALA A 77 -9.34 -6.63 -13.09
N THR A 78 -10.46 -7.24 -13.48
CA THR A 78 -11.01 -7.12 -14.84
C THR A 78 -11.93 -5.90 -15.03
N ARG A 79 -12.31 -5.22 -13.94
CA ARG A 79 -13.15 -4.01 -14.01
C ARG A 79 -12.43 -2.92 -14.79
N ARG A 80 -13.02 -2.51 -15.92
CA ARG A 80 -12.58 -1.33 -16.67
C ARG A 80 -12.80 -0.08 -15.81
N ARG A 81 -11.79 0.78 -15.78
CA ARG A 81 -11.85 2.08 -15.11
C ARG A 81 -12.65 3.08 -15.93
#